data_AF-A0A350JKB1-F1
#
_entry.id   AF-A0A350JKB1-F1
#
_cell.length_a   1.000
_cell.length_b   1.000
_cell.length_c   1.000
_cell.angle_alpha   90.00
_cell.angle_beta   90.00
_cell.angle_gamma   90.00
#
_symmetry.space_group_name_H-M   'P 1'
#
loop_
_entity.id
_entity.type
_entity.pdbx_description
1 polymer ?
#
loop_
_entity_poly.entity_id
_entity_poly.type
_entity_poly.pdbx_seq_one_letter_code
_entity_poly.pdbx_strand_id
1 'polypeptide(L)'
;MEIAFNSSIETLDKELAWLNSVISYRFAEYFKHPEQTPFPEAPNLEDDQSYYAAAIRNLNITDTSRLLILIALAPHLRPAIFDMFFTKNEQFDRVFAEFGGLKGEKHSGFVPTGETAAFIIAGDNLERRFELQRSFDESHVLYRENILSLGFTNAYEPMWGGELIISQEFLTHLTLNEPYNPRFSPNFPAHHLVTKLEWGDAIYDASVLTEIEHIRSWILHQDAILKDQNLSKYLKSGYRVLFYGPPGTGKSMTAALLGKSHGLDVYRVDLSSVVSKFIGETEKNLAKLFDIAENKNWILFFDEADALFSKRVSSQSSNDMFANQQVAYLLQRIEDYNGVVILASNFKDNIDDAFLRRFQSIILFPKPTANIRQE
;
A
#
# COMPACT_ATOMS: atom_id res chain seq x y z
N MET A 1 -8.03 -14.47 -24.96
CA MET A 1 -8.34 -14.03 -23.59
C MET A 1 -9.15 -12.74 -23.76
N GLU A 2 -10.42 -12.92 -24.11
CA GLU A 2 -11.28 -11.88 -24.67
C GLU A 2 -12.57 -11.85 -23.84
N ILE A 3 -12.42 -11.57 -22.53
CA ILE A 3 -13.51 -11.67 -21.54
C ILE A 3 -13.22 -10.65 -20.42
N ALA A 4 -14.23 -9.84 -20.05
CA ALA A 4 -14.39 -8.98 -18.86
C ALA A 4 -14.31 -7.45 -18.98
N PHE A 5 -13.88 -6.84 -20.10
CA PHE A 5 -13.89 -5.36 -20.21
C PHE A 5 -15.31 -4.79 -20.37
N ASN A 6 -16.18 -5.47 -21.13
CA ASN A 6 -17.52 -4.94 -21.46
C ASN A 6 -18.47 -4.86 -20.25
N SER A 7 -18.41 -5.81 -19.31
CA SER A 7 -19.30 -5.81 -18.15
C SER A 7 -18.92 -4.71 -17.14
N SER A 8 -17.64 -4.50 -16.88
CA SER A 8 -17.19 -3.49 -15.90
C SER A 8 -17.56 -2.06 -16.30
N ILE A 9 -17.58 -1.74 -17.59
CA ILE A 9 -17.97 -0.41 -18.09
C ILE A 9 -19.45 -0.15 -17.80
N GLU A 10 -20.35 -1.08 -18.16
CA GLU A 10 -21.78 -0.92 -17.93
C GLU A 10 -22.13 -0.80 -16.44
N THR A 11 -21.45 -1.60 -15.60
CA THR A 11 -21.61 -1.51 -14.15
C THR A 11 -21.16 -0.15 -13.63
N LEU A 12 -19.97 0.30 -14.00
CA LEU A 12 -19.44 1.60 -13.55
C LEU A 12 -20.29 2.77 -14.05
N ASP A 13 -20.84 2.70 -15.25
CA ASP A 13 -21.76 3.72 -15.76
C ASP A 13 -23.02 3.84 -14.91
N LYS A 14 -23.60 2.72 -14.48
CA LYS A 14 -24.76 2.70 -13.57
C LYS A 14 -24.40 3.25 -12.20
N GLU A 15 -23.26 2.86 -11.66
CA GLU A 15 -22.79 3.35 -10.35
C GLU A 15 -22.48 4.85 -10.38
N LEU A 16 -21.83 5.36 -11.44
CA LEU A 16 -21.55 6.78 -11.60
C LEU A 16 -22.84 7.60 -11.83
N ALA A 17 -23.83 7.01 -12.52
CA ALA A 17 -25.15 7.63 -12.63
C ALA A 17 -25.85 7.72 -11.27
N TRP A 18 -25.74 6.67 -10.44
CA TRP A 18 -26.23 6.70 -9.06
C TRP A 18 -25.54 7.77 -8.22
N LEU A 19 -24.20 7.88 -8.27
CA LEU A 19 -23.46 8.95 -7.60
C LEU A 19 -23.97 10.33 -8.04
N ASN A 20 -24.18 10.55 -9.34
CA ASN A 20 -24.68 11.82 -9.86
C ASN A 20 -26.10 12.13 -9.35
N SER A 21 -26.97 11.13 -9.25
CA SER A 21 -28.30 11.28 -8.62
C SER A 21 -28.20 11.64 -7.13
N VAL A 22 -27.28 11.01 -6.39
CA VAL A 22 -27.05 11.32 -4.96
C VAL A 22 -26.53 12.75 -4.77
N ILE A 23 -25.59 13.20 -5.60
CA ILE A 23 -25.09 14.58 -5.61
C ILE A 23 -26.24 15.54 -5.88
N SER A 24 -27.04 15.29 -6.93
CA SER A 24 -28.18 16.13 -7.29
C SER A 24 -29.20 16.24 -6.14
N TYR A 25 -29.49 15.11 -5.48
CA TYR A 25 -30.34 15.07 -4.29
C TYR A 25 -29.78 15.96 -3.16
N ARG A 26 -28.47 15.87 -2.87
CA ARG A 26 -27.85 16.63 -1.77
C ARG A 26 -27.81 18.13 -2.03
N PHE A 27 -27.54 18.54 -3.26
CA PHE A 27 -27.65 19.94 -3.66
C PHE A 27 -29.09 20.45 -3.53
N ALA A 28 -30.07 19.66 -3.96
CA ALA A 28 -31.49 20.01 -3.83
C ALA A 28 -31.90 20.19 -2.35
N GLU A 29 -31.44 19.29 -1.48
CA GLU A 29 -31.65 19.32 -0.03
C GLU A 29 -31.00 20.57 0.61
N TYR A 30 -29.74 20.84 0.30
CA TYR A 30 -28.97 21.96 0.87
C TYR A 30 -29.55 23.33 0.47
N PHE A 31 -29.91 23.52 -0.80
CA PHE A 31 -30.50 24.77 -1.29
C PHE A 31 -32.02 24.87 -1.02
N LYS A 32 -32.60 23.91 -0.29
CA LYS A 32 -34.02 23.89 0.11
C LYS A 32 -34.97 23.99 -1.08
N HIS A 33 -34.72 23.21 -2.14
CA HIS A 33 -35.64 23.11 -3.25
C HIS A 33 -36.97 22.44 -2.80
N PRO A 34 -38.11 22.88 -3.34
CA PRO A 34 -39.44 22.52 -2.81
C PRO A 34 -39.87 21.06 -3.04
N GLU A 35 -39.18 20.31 -3.91
CA GLU A 35 -39.47 18.90 -4.17
C GLU A 35 -38.42 17.99 -3.52
N GLN A 36 -38.69 17.52 -2.30
CA GLN A 36 -37.89 16.46 -1.68
C GLN A 36 -38.27 15.12 -2.32
N THR A 37 -37.40 14.63 -3.19
CA THR A 37 -37.45 13.24 -3.69
C THR A 37 -36.93 12.28 -2.62
N PRO A 38 -37.17 10.96 -2.71
CA PRO A 38 -36.50 10.00 -1.83
C PRO A 38 -34.99 9.94 -2.11
N PHE A 39 -34.21 9.53 -1.12
CA PHE A 39 -32.77 9.33 -1.31
C PHE A 39 -32.51 8.25 -2.39
N PRO A 40 -31.63 8.48 -3.39
CA PRO A 40 -31.44 7.55 -4.49
C PRO A 40 -30.95 6.17 -4.06
N GLU A 41 -31.65 5.12 -4.51
CA GLU A 41 -31.30 3.72 -4.22
C GLU A 41 -30.07 3.26 -5.01
N ALA A 42 -29.25 2.42 -4.38
CA ALA A 42 -28.05 1.87 -5.00
C ALA A 42 -28.38 0.86 -6.10
N PRO A 43 -27.60 0.78 -7.19
CA PRO A 43 -27.78 -0.26 -8.20
C PRO A 43 -27.60 -1.66 -7.58
N ASN A 44 -28.46 -2.61 -7.99
CA ASN A 44 -28.32 -4.01 -7.60
C ASN A 44 -27.17 -4.67 -8.37
N LEU A 45 -26.23 -5.26 -7.63
CA LEU A 45 -25.04 -5.93 -8.15
C LEU A 45 -25.04 -7.44 -7.92
N GLU A 46 -26.11 -8.07 -7.45
CA GLU A 46 -26.11 -9.50 -7.08
C GLU A 46 -25.69 -10.43 -8.24
N ASP A 47 -26.28 -10.24 -9.42
CA ASP A 47 -26.02 -11.09 -10.60
C ASP A 47 -24.87 -10.61 -11.50
N ASP A 48 -24.25 -9.47 -11.14
CA ASP A 48 -23.26 -8.79 -11.98
C ASP A 48 -21.89 -9.49 -11.93
N GLN A 49 -21.34 -9.85 -13.09
CA GLN A 49 -20.09 -10.60 -13.20
C GLN A 49 -18.84 -9.69 -13.38
N SER A 50 -19.02 -8.38 -13.32
CA SER A 50 -17.91 -7.43 -13.38
C SER A 50 -16.98 -7.57 -12.18
N TYR A 51 -15.72 -7.15 -12.37
CA TYR A 51 -14.74 -7.09 -11.29
C TYR A 51 -15.22 -6.21 -10.14
N TYR A 52 -15.82 -5.05 -10.46
CA TYR A 52 -16.36 -4.13 -9.45
C TYR A 52 -17.40 -4.83 -8.58
N ALA A 53 -18.41 -5.45 -9.19
CA ALA A 53 -19.46 -6.15 -8.46
C ALA A 53 -18.92 -7.31 -7.62
N ALA A 54 -17.97 -8.09 -8.18
CA ALA A 54 -17.30 -9.15 -7.42
C ALA A 54 -16.53 -8.61 -6.22
N ALA A 55 -15.81 -7.50 -6.35
CA ALA A 55 -15.08 -6.86 -5.26
C ALA A 55 -16.03 -6.36 -4.15
N ILE A 56 -17.13 -5.69 -4.52
CA ILE A 56 -18.15 -5.23 -3.58
C ILE A 56 -18.74 -6.41 -2.79
N ARG A 57 -19.08 -7.52 -3.46
CA ARG A 57 -19.65 -8.72 -2.82
C ARG A 57 -18.64 -9.43 -1.92
N ASN A 58 -17.45 -9.72 -2.44
CA ASN A 58 -16.44 -10.51 -1.71
C ASN A 58 -15.97 -9.82 -0.42
N LEU A 59 -15.92 -8.48 -0.44
CA LEU A 59 -15.49 -7.66 0.69
C LEU A 59 -16.65 -7.16 1.55
N ASN A 60 -17.90 -7.56 1.25
CA ASN A 60 -19.12 -7.11 1.92
C ASN A 60 -19.21 -5.58 2.06
N ILE A 61 -18.90 -4.86 0.98
CA ILE A 61 -18.84 -3.40 0.99
C ILE A 61 -20.27 -2.83 1.04
N THR A 62 -20.55 -2.01 2.05
CA THR A 62 -21.85 -1.34 2.24
C THR A 62 -22.09 -0.24 1.20
N ASP A 63 -23.35 0.19 1.02
CA ASP A 63 -23.69 1.28 0.09
C ASP A 63 -22.98 2.61 0.44
N THR A 64 -22.79 2.90 1.73
CA THR A 64 -22.00 4.03 2.20
C THR A 64 -20.55 3.94 1.70
N SER A 65 -19.93 2.77 1.85
CA SER A 65 -18.56 2.53 1.41
C SER A 65 -18.46 2.49 -0.13
N ARG A 66 -19.50 2.02 -0.83
CA ARG A 66 -19.60 2.11 -2.30
C ARG A 66 -19.60 3.56 -2.76
N LEU A 67 -20.39 4.44 -2.14
CA LEU A 67 -20.37 5.87 -2.45
C LEU A 67 -18.99 6.48 -2.22
N LEU A 68 -18.29 6.14 -1.12
CA LEU A 68 -16.91 6.59 -0.90
C LEU A 68 -15.98 6.21 -2.04
N ILE A 69 -16.03 4.94 -2.47
CA ILE A 69 -15.24 4.45 -3.61
C ILE A 69 -15.58 5.24 -4.88
N LEU A 70 -16.87 5.45 -5.17
CA LEU A 70 -17.31 6.16 -6.37
C LEU A 70 -16.89 7.63 -6.36
N ILE A 71 -16.96 8.30 -5.20
CA ILE A 71 -16.51 9.68 -5.04
C ILE A 71 -15.00 9.77 -5.36
N ALA A 72 -14.19 8.83 -4.89
CA ALA A 72 -12.75 8.79 -5.17
C ALA A 72 -12.42 8.37 -6.62
N LEU A 73 -13.26 7.55 -7.26
CA LEU A 73 -13.08 7.10 -8.64
C LEU A 73 -13.51 8.15 -9.68
N ALA A 74 -14.55 8.93 -9.39
CA ALA A 74 -15.15 9.86 -10.33
C ALA A 74 -14.17 10.86 -10.97
N PRO A 75 -13.14 11.43 -10.29
CA PRO A 75 -12.15 12.30 -10.92
C PRO A 75 -11.29 11.58 -11.98
N HIS A 76 -11.19 10.25 -11.92
CA HIS A 76 -10.43 9.45 -12.88
C HIS A 76 -11.29 8.98 -14.06
N LEU A 77 -12.59 8.75 -13.82
CA LEU A 77 -13.49 8.14 -14.81
C LEU A 77 -14.46 9.14 -15.47
N ARG A 78 -14.99 10.10 -14.71
CA ARG A 78 -15.94 11.13 -15.17
C ARG A 78 -15.82 12.42 -14.34
N PRO A 79 -14.77 13.25 -14.55
CA PRO A 79 -14.50 14.43 -13.72
C PRO A 79 -15.66 15.43 -13.63
N ALA A 80 -16.44 15.55 -14.72
CA ALA A 80 -17.56 16.48 -14.83
C ALA A 80 -18.69 16.26 -13.79
N ILE A 81 -18.74 15.09 -13.12
CA ILE A 81 -19.69 14.83 -12.03
C ILE A 81 -19.58 15.87 -10.91
N PHE A 82 -18.39 16.43 -10.70
CA PHE A 82 -18.14 17.39 -9.63
C PHE A 82 -18.24 18.85 -10.06
N ASP A 83 -18.64 19.15 -11.29
CA ASP A 83 -18.72 20.54 -11.78
C ASP A 83 -19.62 21.43 -10.90
N MET A 84 -20.68 20.84 -10.31
CA MET A 84 -21.59 21.53 -9.38
C MET A 84 -20.89 22.04 -8.12
N PHE A 85 -19.79 21.42 -7.69
CA PHE A 85 -19.04 21.82 -6.49
C PHE A 85 -18.23 23.10 -6.68
N PHE A 86 -18.06 23.58 -7.93
CA PHE A 86 -17.49 24.90 -8.20
C PHE A 86 -18.51 26.04 -8.07
N THR A 87 -19.77 25.75 -7.73
CA THR A 87 -20.78 26.77 -7.49
C THR A 87 -20.33 27.70 -6.36
N LYS A 88 -20.28 29.00 -6.67
CA LYS A 88 -19.88 30.04 -5.72
C LYS A 88 -21.09 30.60 -4.97
N ASN A 89 -20.87 30.98 -3.73
CA ASN A 89 -21.81 31.79 -2.98
C ASN A 89 -21.79 33.23 -3.52
N GLU A 90 -22.91 33.69 -4.06
CA GLU A 90 -23.06 35.02 -4.67
C GLU A 90 -22.71 36.18 -3.71
N GLN A 91 -22.86 35.98 -2.39
CA GLN A 91 -22.61 37.02 -1.39
C GLN A 91 -21.12 37.19 -1.05
N PHE A 92 -20.33 36.12 -1.18
CA PHE A 92 -18.96 36.06 -0.67
C PHE A 92 -17.90 35.74 -1.73
N ASP A 93 -18.31 35.52 -2.99
CA ASP A 93 -17.45 35.13 -4.13
C ASP A 93 -16.49 33.97 -3.81
N ARG A 94 -16.93 33.04 -2.97
CA ARG A 94 -16.18 31.85 -2.55
C ARG A 94 -17.03 30.60 -2.68
N VAL A 95 -16.37 29.46 -2.85
CA VAL A 95 -17.02 28.14 -2.77
C VAL A 95 -17.48 27.89 -1.32
N PHE A 96 -18.57 27.15 -1.16
CA PHE A 96 -19.06 26.73 0.16
C PHE A 96 -18.04 25.83 0.85
N ALA A 97 -17.74 26.10 2.11
CA ALA A 97 -16.74 25.34 2.85
C ALA A 97 -17.19 23.89 3.07
N GLU A 98 -18.50 23.70 3.18
CA GLU A 98 -19.20 22.43 3.37
C GLU A 98 -19.04 21.48 2.19
N PHE A 99 -18.69 22.00 1.00
CA PHE A 99 -18.46 21.19 -0.20
C PHE A 99 -17.08 20.53 -0.21
N GLY A 100 -16.15 21.07 0.59
CA GLY A 100 -14.77 20.64 0.62
C GLY A 100 -14.08 20.78 -0.75
N GLY A 101 -13.20 19.83 -1.04
CA GLY A 101 -12.48 19.75 -2.29
C GLY A 101 -11.16 20.52 -2.30
N LEU A 102 -10.20 19.96 -3.02
CA LEU A 102 -8.90 20.58 -3.30
C LEU A 102 -8.84 20.99 -4.77
N LYS A 103 -8.08 22.04 -5.05
CA LYS A 103 -7.72 22.42 -6.41
C LYS A 103 -6.45 21.68 -6.80
N GLY A 104 -6.52 20.85 -7.84
CA GLY A 104 -5.35 20.15 -8.33
C GLY A 104 -4.28 21.10 -8.88
N GLU A 105 -3.01 20.80 -8.63
CA GLU A 105 -1.88 21.60 -9.16
C GLU A 105 -1.71 21.41 -10.68
N LYS A 106 -1.92 20.17 -11.14
CA LYS A 106 -1.78 19.75 -12.55
C LYS A 106 -3.11 19.35 -13.18
N HIS A 107 -4.17 19.33 -12.38
CA HIS A 107 -5.51 18.90 -12.77
C HIS A 107 -6.48 20.05 -12.51
N SER A 108 -7.17 20.51 -13.56
CA SER A 108 -8.13 21.61 -13.47
C SER A 108 -9.49 21.19 -12.92
N GLY A 109 -9.72 19.89 -12.72
CA GLY A 109 -10.96 19.38 -12.15
C GLY A 109 -10.93 19.34 -10.62
N PHE A 110 -12.07 18.94 -10.06
CA PHE A 110 -12.29 18.88 -8.62
C PHE A 110 -11.63 17.64 -8.01
N VAL A 111 -10.86 17.82 -6.93
CA VAL A 111 -10.29 16.72 -6.16
C VAL A 111 -11.10 16.58 -4.87
N PRO A 112 -11.88 15.50 -4.69
CA PRO A 112 -12.77 15.36 -3.54
C PRO A 112 -11.98 15.15 -2.24
N THR A 113 -12.52 15.68 -1.15
CA THR A 113 -11.99 15.48 0.20
C THR A 113 -12.94 14.65 1.07
N GLY A 114 -12.51 14.33 2.29
CA GLY A 114 -13.41 13.79 3.31
C GLY A 114 -14.67 14.64 3.51
N GLU A 115 -14.54 15.97 3.47
CA GLU A 115 -15.67 16.89 3.60
C GLU A 115 -16.62 16.79 2.41
N THR A 116 -16.10 16.64 1.18
CA THR A 116 -16.92 16.34 0.00
C THR A 116 -17.71 15.05 0.20
N ALA A 117 -17.06 14.00 0.70
CA ALA A 117 -17.73 12.73 0.99
C ALA A 117 -18.79 12.88 2.10
N ALA A 118 -18.48 13.59 3.17
CA ALA A 118 -19.42 13.87 4.25
C ALA A 118 -20.65 14.64 3.77
N PHE A 119 -20.46 15.64 2.90
CA PHE A 119 -21.56 16.38 2.28
C PHE A 119 -22.45 15.48 1.42
N ILE A 120 -21.85 14.68 0.53
CA ILE A 120 -22.59 13.80 -0.38
C ILE A 120 -23.35 12.70 0.38
N ILE A 121 -22.72 12.10 1.40
CA ILE A 121 -23.26 10.91 2.05
C ILE A 121 -24.13 11.28 3.26
N ALA A 122 -23.65 12.18 4.12
CA ALA A 122 -24.26 12.49 5.40
C ALA A 122 -24.99 13.84 5.44
N GLY A 123 -24.65 14.79 4.56
CA GLY A 123 -25.18 16.14 4.59
C GLY A 123 -24.91 16.82 5.94
N ASP A 124 -25.96 17.41 6.53
CA ASP A 124 -25.91 18.07 7.85
C ASP A 124 -26.18 17.10 9.03
N ASN A 125 -26.42 15.81 8.76
CA ASN A 125 -26.70 14.83 9.81
C ASN A 125 -25.40 14.41 10.52
N LEU A 126 -25.22 14.86 11.77
CA LEU A 126 -24.04 14.58 12.59
C LEU A 126 -23.86 13.10 12.92
N GLU A 127 -24.94 12.36 13.15
CA GLU A 127 -24.87 10.92 13.45
C GLU A 127 -24.27 10.16 12.25
N ARG A 128 -24.77 10.45 11.05
CA ARG A 128 -24.25 9.88 9.80
C ARG A 128 -22.80 10.29 9.53
N ARG A 129 -22.39 11.51 9.90
CA ARG A 129 -20.98 11.93 9.79
C ARG A 129 -20.07 11.12 10.70
N PHE A 130 -20.50 10.82 11.92
CA PHE A 130 -19.73 9.96 12.84
C PHE A 130 -19.67 8.51 12.38
N GLU A 131 -20.75 7.98 11.80
CA GLU A 131 -20.73 6.65 11.17
C GLU A 131 -19.75 6.62 9.99
N LEU A 132 -19.78 7.65 9.14
CA LEU A 132 -18.89 7.77 7.99
C LEU A 132 -17.41 7.83 8.40
N GLN A 133 -17.10 8.51 9.51
CA GLN A 133 -15.73 8.63 10.01
C GLN A 133 -15.08 7.24 10.23
N ARG A 134 -15.86 6.25 10.67
CA ARG A 134 -15.38 4.88 10.89
C ARG A 134 -14.91 4.18 9.61
N SER A 135 -15.32 4.68 8.44
CA SER A 135 -14.89 4.13 7.15
C SER A 135 -13.43 4.46 6.81
N PHE A 136 -12.82 5.42 7.52
CA PHE A 136 -11.44 5.87 7.32
C PHE A 136 -10.46 5.34 8.36
N ASP A 137 -10.93 4.60 9.37
CA ASP A 137 -10.06 3.95 10.34
C ASP A 137 -9.23 2.84 9.67
N GLU A 138 -8.00 2.61 10.16
CA GLU A 138 -7.08 1.58 9.64
C GLU A 138 -7.66 0.15 9.73
N SER A 139 -8.62 -0.06 10.64
CA SER A 139 -9.30 -1.35 10.80
C SER A 139 -10.40 -1.60 9.76
N HIS A 140 -10.84 -0.57 9.04
CA HIS A 140 -11.93 -0.65 8.08
C HIS A 140 -11.51 -1.39 6.80
N VAL A 141 -12.45 -2.09 6.16
CA VAL A 141 -12.17 -2.91 4.96
C VAL A 141 -11.56 -2.11 3.82
N LEU A 142 -11.96 -0.84 3.65
CA LEU A 142 -11.43 0.04 2.60
C LEU A 142 -9.94 0.34 2.78
N TYR A 143 -9.48 0.49 4.02
CA TYR A 143 -8.06 0.71 4.32
C TYR A 143 -7.29 -0.61 4.26
N ARG A 144 -7.81 -1.65 4.93
CA ARG A 144 -7.18 -2.96 5.01
C ARG A 144 -6.97 -3.62 3.65
N GLU A 145 -7.92 -3.49 2.75
CA GLU A 145 -7.81 -4.06 1.40
C GLU A 145 -7.12 -3.10 0.42
N ASN A 146 -6.50 -2.02 0.94
CA ASN A 146 -5.81 -0.99 0.16
C ASN A 146 -6.70 -0.46 -0.98
N ILE A 147 -7.96 -0.12 -0.70
CA ILE A 147 -8.91 0.40 -1.68
C ILE A 147 -8.93 1.92 -1.63
N LEU A 148 -9.13 2.48 -0.43
CA LEU A 148 -9.36 3.90 -0.24
C LEU A 148 -8.77 4.37 1.10
N SER A 149 -8.18 5.56 1.11
CA SER A 149 -7.72 6.23 2.33
C SER A 149 -8.02 7.74 2.28
N LEU A 150 -7.97 8.36 3.46
CA LEU A 150 -8.07 9.82 3.60
C LEU A 150 -6.67 10.40 3.79
N GLY A 151 -6.31 11.39 2.98
CA GLY A 151 -5.03 12.09 3.07
C GLY A 151 -4.88 12.84 4.41
N PHE A 152 -3.64 12.96 4.88
CA PHE A 152 -3.33 13.72 6.08
C PHE A 152 -3.52 15.22 5.85
N THR A 153 -4.03 15.91 6.86
CA THR A 153 -4.11 17.37 6.91
C THR A 153 -3.07 17.94 7.87
N ASN A 154 -2.81 19.24 7.77
CA ASN A 154 -1.94 19.91 8.74
C ASN A 154 -2.58 19.93 10.14
N ALA A 155 -1.78 20.05 11.20
CA ALA A 155 -2.27 19.99 12.59
C ALA A 155 -3.35 21.04 12.94
N TYR A 156 -3.48 22.10 12.13
CA TYR A 156 -4.47 23.17 12.32
C TYR A 156 -5.62 23.11 11.30
N GLU A 157 -5.67 22.06 10.48
CA GLU A 157 -6.71 21.83 9.49
C GLU A 157 -7.68 20.74 9.96
N PRO A 158 -8.98 20.85 9.63
CA PRO A 158 -9.94 19.80 9.94
C PRO A 158 -9.54 18.48 9.27
N MET A 159 -9.72 17.35 9.98
CA MET A 159 -9.46 16.00 9.45
C MET A 159 -10.15 15.76 8.09
N TRP A 160 -11.39 16.22 7.94
CA TRP A 160 -12.18 16.09 6.71
C TRP A 160 -11.62 16.89 5.52
N GLY A 161 -10.66 17.78 5.73
CA GLY A 161 -9.96 18.49 4.66
C GLY A 161 -9.02 17.60 3.83
N GLY A 162 -8.75 16.37 4.28
CA GLY A 162 -7.87 15.43 3.59
C GLY A 162 -8.42 14.99 2.23
N GLU A 163 -7.53 14.82 1.25
CA GLU A 163 -7.87 14.26 -0.07
C GLU A 163 -8.44 12.85 0.07
N LEU A 164 -9.49 12.53 -0.69
CA LEU A 164 -10.02 11.18 -0.79
C LEU A 164 -9.23 10.40 -1.84
N ILE A 165 -8.37 9.48 -1.42
CA ILE A 165 -7.39 8.82 -2.28
C ILE A 165 -7.86 7.40 -2.58
N ILE A 166 -8.17 7.12 -3.85
CA ILE A 166 -8.33 5.74 -4.33
C ILE A 166 -6.95 5.13 -4.60
N SER A 167 -6.75 3.86 -4.24
CA SER A 167 -5.49 3.20 -4.54
C SER A 167 -5.31 3.02 -6.04
N GLN A 168 -4.07 3.23 -6.49
CA GLN A 168 -3.69 2.97 -7.88
C GLN A 168 -3.90 1.51 -8.26
N GLU A 169 -3.77 0.61 -7.28
CA GLU A 169 -4.05 -0.80 -7.44
C GLU A 169 -5.50 -1.06 -7.80
N PHE A 170 -6.42 -0.61 -6.96
CA PHE A 170 -7.84 -0.82 -7.18
C PHE A 170 -8.28 -0.18 -8.49
N LEU A 171 -7.80 1.04 -8.78
CA LEU A 171 -8.06 1.74 -10.04
C LEU A 171 -7.54 0.97 -11.26
N THR A 172 -6.32 0.42 -11.20
CA THR A 172 -5.70 -0.33 -12.31
C THR A 172 -6.43 -1.66 -12.54
N HIS A 173 -6.75 -2.39 -11.48
CA HIS A 173 -7.54 -3.62 -11.62
C HIS A 173 -8.92 -3.35 -12.20
N LEU A 174 -9.57 -2.27 -11.75
CA LEU A 174 -10.88 -1.89 -12.23
C LEU A 174 -10.86 -1.46 -13.71
N THR A 175 -9.84 -0.71 -14.13
CA THR A 175 -9.77 -0.10 -15.47
C THR A 175 -9.07 -0.96 -16.51
N LEU A 176 -8.06 -1.75 -16.12
CA LEU A 176 -7.24 -2.57 -17.04
C LEU A 176 -7.44 -4.08 -16.85
N ASN A 177 -8.05 -4.51 -15.73
CA ASN A 177 -8.16 -5.92 -15.35
C ASN A 177 -6.80 -6.65 -15.27
N GLU A 178 -5.75 -5.92 -14.91
CA GLU A 178 -4.38 -6.41 -14.76
C GLU A 178 -3.91 -6.30 -13.30
N PRO A 179 -3.03 -7.21 -12.83
CA PRO A 179 -2.37 -7.07 -11.53
C PRO A 179 -1.56 -5.78 -11.44
N TYR A 180 -1.80 -5.00 -10.40
CA TYR A 180 -1.02 -3.79 -10.15
C TYR A 180 0.34 -4.11 -9.55
N ASN A 181 1.38 -3.90 -10.35
CA ASN A 181 2.77 -3.98 -9.91
C ASN A 181 3.33 -2.56 -9.78
N PRO A 182 3.38 -1.97 -8.56
CA PRO A 182 3.90 -0.63 -8.37
C PRO A 182 5.31 -0.49 -8.95
N ARG A 183 5.49 0.54 -9.77
CA ARG A 183 6.80 0.92 -10.28
C ARG A 183 7.47 1.87 -9.29
N PHE A 184 8.80 1.86 -9.29
CA PHE A 184 9.59 2.79 -8.50
C PHE A 184 9.15 4.23 -8.77
N SER A 185 8.87 4.97 -7.71
CA SER A 185 8.55 6.40 -7.74
C SER A 185 9.04 7.07 -6.46
N PRO A 186 9.09 8.41 -6.39
CA PRO A 186 9.41 9.10 -5.14
C PRO A 186 8.54 8.66 -3.95
N ASN A 187 7.28 8.28 -4.23
CA ASN A 187 6.30 7.84 -3.23
C ASN A 187 6.31 6.31 -2.98
N PHE A 188 7.10 5.55 -3.75
CA PHE A 188 7.24 4.11 -3.63
C PHE A 188 8.71 3.71 -3.93
N PRO A 189 9.58 3.70 -2.91
CA PRO A 189 11.03 3.56 -3.08
C PRO A 189 11.48 2.10 -3.27
N ALA A 190 10.71 1.32 -4.02
CA ALA A 190 11.01 -0.09 -4.27
C ALA A 190 10.91 -0.45 -5.76
N HIS A 191 11.78 -1.36 -6.19
CA HIS A 191 11.80 -1.92 -7.54
C HIS A 191 11.36 -3.37 -7.52
N HIS A 192 10.43 -3.74 -8.40
CA HIS A 192 10.08 -5.14 -8.60
C HIS A 192 11.31 -5.90 -9.13
N LEU A 193 11.71 -6.94 -8.40
CA LEU A 193 12.91 -7.71 -8.64
C LEU A 193 12.54 -9.02 -9.34
N VAL A 194 12.76 -9.04 -10.66
CA VAL A 194 12.49 -10.21 -11.51
C VAL A 194 13.78 -10.86 -11.98
N THR A 195 13.74 -12.17 -12.21
CA THR A 195 14.84 -12.92 -12.81
C THR A 195 14.33 -13.85 -13.90
N LYS A 196 15.13 -14.00 -14.96
CA LYS A 196 14.90 -15.01 -16.01
C LYS A 196 15.51 -16.36 -15.65
N LEU A 197 16.39 -16.39 -14.65
CA LEU A 197 17.12 -17.58 -14.23
C LEU A 197 16.21 -18.54 -13.46
N GLU A 198 16.62 -19.80 -13.41
CA GLU A 198 16.04 -20.86 -12.61
C GLU A 198 17.00 -21.31 -11.49
N TRP A 199 16.50 -22.09 -10.53
CA TRP A 199 17.35 -22.63 -9.46
C TRP A 199 18.51 -23.48 -9.98
N GLY A 200 18.38 -24.10 -11.16
CA GLY A 200 19.46 -24.83 -11.82
C GLY A 200 20.62 -23.95 -12.29
N ASP A 201 20.39 -22.66 -12.49
CA ASP A 201 21.43 -21.69 -12.87
C ASP A 201 22.18 -21.13 -11.65
N ALA A 202 21.68 -21.40 -10.44
CA ALA A 202 22.19 -20.85 -9.19
C ALA A 202 23.03 -21.90 -8.44
N ILE A 203 24.33 -21.90 -8.73
CA ILE A 203 25.27 -22.85 -8.14
C ILE A 203 25.79 -22.28 -6.81
N TYR A 204 25.47 -22.97 -5.71
CA TYR A 204 25.88 -22.61 -4.35
C TYR A 204 26.47 -23.81 -3.60
N ASP A 205 27.30 -23.52 -2.60
CA ASP A 205 27.75 -24.53 -1.64
C ASP A 205 26.56 -25.15 -0.89
N ALA A 206 26.68 -26.42 -0.48
CA ALA A 206 25.61 -27.16 0.20
C ALA A 206 25.12 -26.47 1.50
N SER A 207 25.99 -25.76 2.21
CA SER A 207 25.62 -24.99 3.40
C SER A 207 24.65 -23.86 3.09
N VAL A 208 24.89 -23.14 1.99
CA VAL A 208 24.03 -22.05 1.52
C VAL A 208 22.68 -22.60 1.04
N LEU A 209 22.70 -23.70 0.29
CA LEU A 209 21.47 -24.37 -0.17
C LEU A 209 20.61 -24.86 0.99
N THR A 210 21.22 -25.40 2.05
CA THR A 210 20.49 -25.85 3.25
C THR A 210 19.75 -24.69 3.92
N GLU A 211 20.43 -23.55 4.10
CA GLU A 211 19.79 -22.36 4.69
C GLU A 211 18.71 -21.77 3.78
N ILE A 212 18.92 -21.77 2.47
CA ILE A 212 17.89 -21.36 1.50
C ILE A 212 16.65 -22.27 1.62
N GLU A 213 16.84 -23.58 1.81
CA GLU A 213 15.73 -24.52 1.96
C GLU A 213 14.92 -24.25 3.24
N HIS A 214 15.54 -23.77 4.32
CA HIS A 214 14.79 -23.30 5.51
C HIS A 214 13.83 -22.14 5.17
N ILE A 215 14.27 -21.19 4.33
CA ILE A 215 13.42 -20.09 3.86
C ILE A 215 12.26 -20.62 3.03
N ARG A 216 12.54 -21.55 2.10
CA ARG A 216 11.52 -22.15 1.22
C ARG A 216 10.49 -22.93 2.02
N SER A 217 10.95 -23.73 2.98
CA SER A 217 10.09 -24.47 3.90
C SER A 217 9.22 -23.53 4.73
N TRP A 218 9.75 -22.38 5.17
CA TRP A 218 8.93 -21.38 5.85
C TRP A 218 7.84 -20.83 4.93
N ILE A 219 8.18 -20.37 3.72
CA ILE A 219 7.24 -19.82 2.76
C ILE A 219 6.09 -20.80 2.48
N LEU A 220 6.40 -22.09 2.33
CA LEU A 220 5.41 -23.12 2.04
C LEU A 220 4.48 -23.47 3.23
N HIS A 221 4.96 -23.33 4.46
CA HIS A 221 4.27 -23.84 5.64
C HIS A 221 3.83 -22.76 6.63
N GLN A 222 4.14 -21.49 6.38
CA GLN A 222 3.82 -20.36 7.27
C GLN A 222 2.35 -20.35 7.71
N ASP A 223 1.41 -20.51 6.77
CA ASP A 223 -0.02 -20.49 7.10
C ASP A 223 -0.44 -21.61 8.06
N ALA A 224 0.14 -22.81 7.90
CA ALA A 224 -0.13 -23.94 8.78
C ALA A 224 0.47 -23.72 10.17
N ILE A 225 1.70 -23.18 10.23
CA ILE A 225 2.42 -22.88 11.46
C ILE A 225 1.69 -21.80 12.27
N LEU A 226 1.22 -20.74 11.61
CA LEU A 226 0.52 -19.63 12.27
C LEU A 226 -0.90 -19.98 12.71
N LYS A 227 -1.57 -20.93 12.05
CA LYS A 227 -2.90 -21.44 12.45
C LYS A 227 -2.84 -22.38 13.65
N ASP A 228 -1.69 -22.98 13.94
CA ASP A 228 -1.51 -23.81 15.12
C ASP A 228 -1.45 -22.94 16.39
N GLN A 229 -2.46 -23.10 17.26
CA GLN A 229 -2.60 -22.34 18.52
C GLN A 229 -1.48 -22.62 19.54
N ASN A 230 -0.75 -23.74 19.39
CA ASN A 230 0.37 -24.07 20.26
C ASN A 230 1.69 -23.45 19.78
N LEU A 231 1.86 -23.26 18.46
CA LEU A 231 3.08 -22.71 17.87
C LEU A 231 3.04 -21.19 17.71
N SER A 232 1.88 -20.64 17.36
CA SER A 232 1.67 -19.19 17.17
C SER A 232 1.97 -18.34 18.42
N LYS A 233 1.95 -18.93 19.62
CA LYS A 233 2.33 -18.25 20.87
C LYS A 233 3.84 -18.01 21.02
N TYR A 234 4.66 -18.78 20.32
CA TYR A 234 6.13 -18.74 20.44
C TYR A 234 6.82 -18.22 19.18
N LEU A 235 6.10 -18.20 18.06
CA LEU A 235 6.61 -17.72 16.79
C LEU A 235 6.04 -16.33 16.49
N LYS A 236 6.93 -15.34 16.39
CA LYS A 236 6.57 -14.06 15.79
C LYS A 236 6.19 -14.31 14.32
N SER A 237 5.20 -13.58 13.85
CA SER A 237 4.86 -13.55 12.44
C SER A 237 6.00 -12.95 11.60
N GLY A 238 6.16 -13.45 10.38
CA GLY A 238 7.23 -13.08 9.45
C GLY A 238 8.56 -13.81 9.64
N TYR A 239 9.36 -13.80 8.57
CA TYR A 239 10.66 -14.48 8.50
C TYR A 239 11.74 -13.54 7.98
N ARG A 240 12.74 -13.29 8.82
CA ARG A 240 13.78 -12.30 8.60
C ARG A 240 15.09 -13.01 8.34
N VAL A 241 15.70 -12.68 7.22
CA VAL A 241 16.95 -13.28 6.78
C VAL A 241 17.99 -12.22 6.51
N LEU A 242 19.22 -12.46 6.93
CA LEU A 242 20.36 -11.63 6.60
C LEU A 242 21.25 -12.38 5.60
N PHE A 243 21.32 -11.88 4.37
CA PHE A 243 22.30 -12.30 3.37
C PHE A 243 23.55 -11.44 3.50
N TYR A 244 24.69 -12.05 3.77
CA TYR A 244 25.95 -11.33 3.86
C TYR A 244 27.05 -11.97 3.04
N GLY A 245 27.97 -11.15 2.54
CA GLY A 245 29.12 -11.62 1.77
C GLY A 245 29.50 -10.61 0.68
N PRO A 246 30.58 -10.87 -0.09
CA PRO A 246 31.06 -9.95 -1.11
C PRO A 246 30.00 -9.55 -2.14
N PRO A 247 30.15 -8.41 -2.83
CA PRO A 247 29.29 -8.06 -3.95
C PRO A 247 29.44 -9.09 -5.08
N GLY A 248 28.36 -9.34 -5.82
CA GLY A 248 28.36 -10.26 -6.96
C GLY A 248 28.28 -11.75 -6.63
N THR A 249 28.00 -12.13 -5.37
CA THR A 249 27.84 -13.55 -4.96
C THR A 249 26.40 -14.07 -5.08
N GLY A 250 25.51 -13.31 -5.71
CA GLY A 250 24.16 -13.76 -6.04
C GLY A 250 23.06 -13.44 -5.02
N LYS A 251 23.32 -12.64 -3.97
CA LYS A 251 22.32 -12.27 -2.93
C LYS A 251 20.97 -11.82 -3.50
N SER A 252 20.98 -10.83 -4.39
CA SER A 252 19.76 -10.31 -5.03
C SER A 252 19.13 -11.33 -5.99
N MET A 253 19.95 -12.15 -6.65
CA MET A 253 19.48 -13.22 -7.52
C MET A 253 18.74 -14.30 -6.73
N THR A 254 19.26 -14.73 -5.57
CA THR A 254 18.60 -15.68 -4.67
C THR A 254 17.23 -15.17 -4.22
N ALA A 255 17.12 -13.89 -3.85
CA ALA A 255 15.85 -13.30 -3.46
C ALA A 255 14.82 -13.36 -4.61
N ALA A 256 15.24 -13.02 -5.84
CA ALA A 256 14.39 -13.12 -7.02
C ALA A 256 13.94 -14.57 -7.33
N LEU A 257 14.84 -15.54 -7.17
CA LEU A 257 14.55 -16.97 -7.36
C LEU A 257 13.58 -17.52 -6.29
N LEU A 258 13.73 -17.09 -5.04
CA LEU A 258 12.80 -17.42 -3.95
C LEU A 258 11.38 -16.98 -4.29
N GLY A 259 11.20 -15.72 -4.72
CA GLY A 259 9.89 -15.22 -5.13
C GLY A 259 9.33 -15.96 -6.34
N LYS A 260 10.13 -16.07 -7.42
CA LYS A 260 9.73 -16.76 -8.65
C LYS A 260 9.27 -18.21 -8.39
N SER A 261 9.99 -18.96 -7.56
CA SER A 261 9.67 -20.37 -7.30
C SER A 261 8.41 -20.59 -6.45
N HIS A 262 7.92 -19.56 -5.76
CA HIS A 262 6.72 -19.63 -4.91
C HIS A 262 5.59 -18.71 -5.40
N GLY A 263 5.74 -18.07 -6.56
CA GLY A 263 4.76 -17.14 -7.09
C GLY A 263 4.59 -15.88 -6.24
N LEU A 264 5.62 -15.47 -5.49
CA LEU A 264 5.61 -14.27 -4.67
C LEU A 264 6.35 -13.13 -5.38
N ASP A 265 5.79 -11.93 -5.31
CA ASP A 265 6.49 -10.73 -5.76
C ASP A 265 7.63 -10.37 -4.82
N VAL A 266 8.73 -9.89 -5.41
CA VAL A 266 9.91 -9.45 -4.68
C VAL A 266 10.12 -7.97 -4.94
N TYR A 267 10.18 -7.17 -3.89
CA TYR A 267 10.44 -5.73 -4.00
C TYR A 267 11.80 -5.39 -3.38
N ARG A 268 12.71 -4.87 -4.21
CA ARG A 268 14.03 -4.39 -3.82
C ARG A 268 13.96 -2.94 -3.36
N VAL A 269 14.36 -2.69 -2.13
CA VAL A 269 14.55 -1.34 -1.56
C VAL A 269 16.04 -1.11 -1.37
N ASP A 270 16.56 -0.03 -1.93
CA ASP A 270 17.95 0.38 -1.73
C ASP A 270 18.05 1.29 -0.49
N LEU A 271 18.60 0.75 0.60
CA LEU A 271 18.65 1.46 1.88
C LEU A 271 19.60 2.66 1.87
N SER A 272 20.65 2.66 1.05
CA SER A 272 21.54 3.82 0.98
C SER A 272 20.83 5.02 0.35
N SER A 273 19.97 4.76 -0.65
CA SER A 273 19.17 5.78 -1.31
C SER A 273 18.09 6.38 -0.39
N VAL A 274 17.55 5.57 0.51
CA VAL A 274 16.51 5.92 1.49
C VAL A 274 17.12 6.77 2.62
N VAL A 275 18.25 6.36 3.18
CA VAL A 275 18.90 7.07 4.29
C VAL A 275 19.56 8.38 3.83
N SER A 276 20.02 8.47 2.58
CA SER A 276 20.73 9.66 2.06
C SER A 276 19.82 10.79 1.58
N LYS A 277 18.55 10.52 1.29
CA LYS A 277 17.63 11.48 0.69
C LYS A 277 16.52 11.86 1.69
N PHE A 278 16.69 13.03 2.30
CA PHE A 278 15.68 13.80 3.04
C PHE A 278 15.19 13.22 4.39
N ILE A 279 15.30 14.06 5.41
CA ILE A 279 14.81 13.80 6.77
C ILE A 279 13.27 13.99 6.77
N GLY A 280 12.49 12.91 6.80
CA GLY A 280 11.05 12.93 7.12
C GLY A 280 10.09 12.38 6.04
N GLU A 281 10.29 12.68 4.75
CA GLU A 281 9.41 12.16 3.68
C GLU A 281 9.60 10.66 3.45
N THR A 282 10.82 10.18 3.64
CA THR A 282 11.19 8.77 3.43
C THR A 282 10.50 7.83 4.42
N GLU A 283 10.21 8.27 5.65
CA GLU A 283 9.49 7.47 6.64
C GLU A 283 8.06 7.19 6.17
N LYS A 284 7.35 8.22 5.68
CA LYS A 284 5.99 8.06 5.16
C LYS A 284 5.95 7.12 3.96
N ASN A 285 6.94 7.20 3.09
CA ASN A 285 6.99 6.37 1.89
C ASN A 285 7.38 4.91 2.21
N LEU A 286 8.25 4.69 3.21
CA LEU A 286 8.55 3.36 3.73
C LEU A 286 7.36 2.77 4.48
N ALA A 287 6.67 3.55 5.31
CA ALA A 287 5.46 3.11 6.01
C ALA A 287 4.42 2.58 5.00
N LYS A 288 4.12 3.40 3.99
CA LYS A 288 3.23 3.01 2.87
C LYS A 288 3.69 1.73 2.16
N LEU A 289 5.00 1.56 1.94
CA LEU A 289 5.53 0.33 1.33
C LEU A 289 5.17 -0.90 2.18
N PHE A 290 5.41 -0.84 3.50
CA PHE A 290 5.06 -1.94 4.40
C PHE A 290 3.55 -2.15 4.48
N ASP A 291 2.74 -1.09 4.54
CA ASP A 291 1.28 -1.17 4.60
C ASP A 291 0.71 -1.86 3.36
N ILE A 292 1.22 -1.54 2.17
CA ILE A 292 0.84 -2.22 0.92
C ILE A 292 1.32 -3.67 0.95
N ALA A 293 2.56 -3.91 1.38
CA ALA A 293 3.15 -5.24 1.40
C ALA A 293 2.47 -6.19 2.41
N GLU A 294 1.89 -5.67 3.50
CA GLU A 294 1.22 -6.46 4.54
C GLU A 294 0.04 -7.26 3.98
N ASN A 295 -0.65 -6.72 2.97
CA ASN A 295 -1.81 -7.34 2.34
C ASN A 295 -1.47 -8.22 1.12
N LYS A 296 -0.19 -8.26 0.71
CA LYS A 296 0.25 -8.88 -0.55
C LYS A 296 1.21 -10.05 -0.41
N ASN A 297 1.61 -10.37 0.83
CA ASN A 297 2.56 -11.44 1.14
C ASN A 297 3.86 -11.36 0.30
N TRP A 298 4.37 -10.14 0.11
CA TRP A 298 5.57 -9.89 -0.68
C TRP A 298 6.85 -10.33 0.05
N ILE A 299 7.89 -10.60 -0.74
CA ILE A 299 9.26 -10.66 -0.23
C ILE A 299 9.87 -9.26 -0.33
N LEU A 300 10.19 -8.66 0.82
CA LEU A 300 10.87 -7.38 0.86
C LEU A 300 12.38 -7.60 0.92
N PHE A 301 13.08 -7.23 -0.15
CA PHE A 301 14.53 -7.33 -0.25
C PHE A 301 15.17 -5.96 -0.04
N PHE A 302 15.81 -5.77 1.12
CA PHE A 302 16.54 -4.55 1.44
C PHE A 302 18.01 -4.72 1.08
N ASP A 303 18.46 -4.00 0.06
CA ASP A 303 19.85 -4.02 -0.37
C ASP A 303 20.66 -2.93 0.34
N GLU A 304 21.98 -3.09 0.36
CA GLU A 304 22.92 -2.16 1.01
C GLU A 304 22.59 -1.88 2.49
N ALA A 305 22.17 -2.91 3.22
CA ALA A 305 21.81 -2.81 4.63
C ALA A 305 22.95 -2.29 5.52
N ASP A 306 24.20 -2.33 5.04
CA ASP A 306 25.35 -1.68 5.67
C ASP A 306 25.08 -0.20 6.00
N ALA A 307 24.26 0.50 5.22
CA ALA A 307 23.88 1.89 5.44
C ALA A 307 23.10 2.11 6.75
N LEU A 308 22.39 1.09 7.27
CA LEU A 308 21.70 1.17 8.55
C LEU A 308 22.64 0.99 9.74
N PHE A 309 23.79 0.36 9.52
CA PHE A 309 24.70 -0.08 10.58
C PHE A 309 26.07 0.60 10.53
N SER A 310 26.32 1.47 9.55
CA SER A 310 27.52 2.30 9.52
C SER A 310 27.60 3.07 10.84
N LYS A 311 28.64 2.76 11.64
CA LYS A 311 28.88 3.19 13.03
C LYS A 311 28.01 4.36 13.47
N ARG A 312 27.11 4.11 14.43
CA ARG A 312 26.31 5.13 15.15
C ARG A 312 27.19 6.36 15.35
N VAL A 313 26.90 7.45 14.64
CA VAL A 313 27.63 8.69 14.80
C VAL A 313 27.43 9.10 16.25
N SER A 314 28.52 9.30 16.99
CA SER A 314 28.45 9.80 18.36
C SER A 314 27.56 11.03 18.36
N SER A 315 26.44 10.96 19.09
CA SER A 315 25.34 11.92 19.09
C SER A 315 25.79 13.31 19.54
N GLN A 316 26.42 14.05 18.63
CA GLN A 316 26.91 15.41 18.85
C GLN A 316 25.99 16.45 18.21
N SER A 317 25.20 16.07 17.20
CA SER A 317 24.24 16.95 16.55
C SER A 317 22.79 16.43 16.66
N SER A 318 21.83 17.35 16.59
CA SER A 318 20.40 17.02 16.51
C SER A 318 20.08 16.11 15.33
N ASN A 319 20.75 16.32 14.20
CA ASN A 319 20.52 15.56 12.96
C ASN A 319 20.90 14.09 13.11
N ASP A 320 21.98 13.80 13.86
CA ASP A 320 22.40 12.42 14.15
C ASP A 320 21.39 11.69 15.05
N MET A 321 20.74 12.41 15.97
CA MET A 321 19.70 11.85 16.83
C MET A 321 18.44 11.49 16.01
N PHE A 322 18.03 12.36 15.09
CA PHE A 322 16.92 12.09 14.17
C PHE A 322 17.21 10.90 13.24
N ALA A 323 18.43 10.80 12.69
CA ALA A 323 18.82 9.67 11.85
C ALA A 323 18.75 8.34 12.60
N ASN A 324 19.23 8.30 13.86
CA ASN A 324 19.16 7.10 14.70
C ASN A 324 17.71 6.68 15.00
N GLN A 325 16.81 7.65 15.22
CA GLN A 325 15.39 7.37 15.43
C GLN A 325 14.72 6.77 14.18
N GLN A 326 15.07 7.26 12.99
CA GLN A 326 14.54 6.73 11.72
C GLN A 326 15.03 5.30 11.46
N VAL A 327 16.31 5.01 11.74
CA VAL A 327 16.82 3.64 11.66
C VAL A 327 16.06 2.74 12.64
N ALA A 328 15.84 3.17 13.89
CA ALA A 328 15.08 2.40 14.86
C ALA A 328 13.64 2.11 14.40
N TYR A 329 12.96 3.10 13.83
CA TYR A 329 11.61 2.93 13.26
C TYR A 329 11.59 1.91 12.10
N LEU A 330 12.51 2.02 11.15
CA LEU A 330 12.60 1.08 10.03
C LEU A 330 12.86 -0.35 10.52
N LEU A 331 13.75 -0.52 11.50
CA LEU A 331 14.01 -1.82 12.10
C LEU A 331 12.76 -2.39 12.77
N GLN A 332 11.96 -1.55 13.43
CA GLN A 332 10.69 -1.96 14.00
C GLN A 332 9.69 -2.40 12.92
N ARG A 333 9.53 -1.66 11.81
CA ARG A 333 8.64 -2.08 10.70
C ARG A 333 9.10 -3.40 10.06
N ILE A 334 10.41 -3.62 9.94
CA ILE A 334 10.97 -4.93 9.51
C ILE A 334 10.61 -6.04 10.51
N GLU A 335 10.61 -5.73 11.81
CA GLU A 335 10.21 -6.64 12.88
C GLU A 335 8.70 -6.91 12.97
N ASP A 336 7.87 -5.99 12.48
CA ASP A 336 6.42 -6.12 12.53
C ASP A 336 5.85 -6.72 11.24
N TYR A 337 6.62 -6.72 10.15
CA TYR A 337 6.18 -7.29 8.88
C TYR A 337 5.96 -8.81 8.97
N ASN A 338 4.77 -9.25 8.55
CA ASN A 338 4.32 -10.64 8.62
C ASN A 338 4.85 -11.54 7.48
N GLY A 339 5.41 -10.96 6.42
CA GLY A 339 5.97 -11.70 5.29
C GLY A 339 7.47 -11.99 5.45
N VAL A 340 8.12 -12.29 4.32
CA VAL A 340 9.56 -12.56 4.31
C VAL A 340 10.33 -11.26 4.07
N VAL A 341 11.26 -10.95 4.97
CA VAL A 341 12.20 -9.83 4.81
C VAL A 341 13.61 -10.37 4.64
N ILE A 342 14.30 -9.92 3.59
CA ILE A 342 15.68 -10.27 3.31
C ILE A 342 16.51 -9.00 3.33
N LEU A 343 17.46 -8.89 4.26
CA LEU A 343 18.45 -7.82 4.29
C LEU A 343 19.75 -8.32 3.63
N ALA A 344 20.31 -7.55 2.70
CA ALA A 344 21.59 -7.84 2.07
C ALA A 344 22.66 -6.85 2.51
N SER A 345 23.78 -7.38 3.00
CA SER A 345 24.94 -6.61 3.47
C SER A 345 26.23 -7.16 2.85
N ASN A 346 27.22 -6.30 2.67
CA ASN A 346 28.56 -6.74 2.28
C ASN A 346 29.45 -7.04 3.50
N PHE A 347 29.14 -6.47 4.67
CA PHE A 347 29.96 -6.56 5.87
C PHE A 347 29.14 -6.92 7.12
N LYS A 348 29.20 -8.20 7.54
CA LYS A 348 28.55 -8.64 8.78
C LYS A 348 29.09 -7.95 10.03
N ASP A 349 30.39 -7.65 10.07
CA ASP A 349 31.07 -7.13 11.26
C ASP A 349 30.60 -5.73 11.69
N ASN A 350 29.88 -5.02 10.81
CA ASN A 350 29.30 -3.72 11.14
C ASN A 350 27.95 -3.83 11.85
N ILE A 351 27.37 -5.02 11.96
CA ILE A 351 26.04 -5.26 12.51
C ILE A 351 26.15 -5.66 13.98
N ASP A 352 25.45 -4.93 14.85
CA ASP A 352 25.40 -5.19 16.29
C ASP A 352 24.79 -6.58 16.60
N ASP A 353 25.38 -7.31 17.54
CA ASP A 353 24.90 -8.62 18.02
C ASP A 353 23.45 -8.58 18.48
N ALA A 354 23.00 -7.46 19.08
CA ALA A 354 21.61 -7.30 19.47
C ALA A 354 20.67 -7.38 18.26
N PHE A 355 21.10 -6.89 17.10
CA PHE A 355 20.34 -6.93 15.86
C PHE A 355 20.38 -8.31 15.20
N LEU A 356 21.56 -8.96 15.19
CA LEU A 356 21.70 -10.32 14.65
C LEU A 356 20.75 -11.33 15.30
N ARG A 357 20.43 -11.18 16.59
CA ARG A 357 19.47 -12.05 17.32
C ARG A 357 18.03 -11.97 16.82
N ARG A 358 17.68 -10.99 15.99
CA ARG A 358 16.32 -10.79 15.45
C ARG A 358 16.08 -11.54 14.14
N PHE A 359 17.14 -12.03 13.51
CA PHE A 359 17.07 -12.83 12.29
C PHE A 359 16.87 -14.31 12.61
N GLN A 360 16.02 -14.97 11.84
CA GLN A 360 15.82 -16.42 11.91
C GLN A 360 16.96 -17.14 11.17
N SER A 361 17.46 -16.56 10.07
CA SER A 361 18.58 -17.09 9.31
C SER A 361 19.60 -16.02 8.96
N ILE A 362 20.88 -16.37 9.04
CA ILE A 362 22.01 -15.51 8.66
C ILE A 362 22.89 -16.31 7.70
N ILE A 363 22.81 -15.97 6.42
CA ILE A 363 23.40 -16.77 5.33
C ILE A 363 24.63 -16.06 4.76
N LEU A 364 25.78 -16.73 4.83
CA LEU A 364 27.01 -16.30 4.18
C LEU A 364 26.98 -16.72 2.71
N PHE A 365 27.14 -15.76 1.81
CA PHE A 365 27.40 -16.00 0.39
C PHE A 365 28.90 -15.81 0.14
N PRO A 366 29.71 -16.89 0.20
CA PRO A 366 31.15 -16.80 -0.03
C PRO A 366 31.46 -16.49 -1.50
N LYS A 367 32.71 -16.12 -1.77
CA LYS A 367 33.17 -16.11 -3.17
C LYS A 367 33.14 -17.54 -3.71
N PRO A 368 32.66 -17.76 -4.94
CA PRO A 368 32.67 -19.09 -5.56
C PRO A 368 34.07 -19.71 -5.51
N THR A 369 34.15 -20.95 -5.04
CA THR A 369 35.37 -21.76 -5.08
C THR A 369 35.73 -22.11 -6.52
N ALA A 370 36.97 -22.54 -6.77
CA ALA A 370 37.42 -22.85 -8.14
C ALA A 370 36.54 -23.91 -8.83
N ASN A 371 36.04 -24.89 -8.07
CA ASN A 371 35.16 -25.93 -8.58
C ASN A 371 33.79 -25.37 -9.01
N ILE A 372 33.17 -24.53 -8.16
CA ILE A 372 31.88 -23.90 -8.46
C ILE A 372 31.95 -22.91 -9.64
N ARG A 373 33.15 -22.37 -9.95
CA ARG A 373 33.33 -21.50 -11.12
C ARG A 373 33.45 -22.27 -12.45
N GLN A 374 33.72 -23.57 -12.40
CA GLN A 374 33.91 -24.41 -13.58
C GLN A 374 32.61 -25.08 -14.03
N GLU A 375 31.66 -25.24 -13.11
CA GLU A 375 30.26 -25.59 -13.37
C GLU A 375 29.47 -24.33 -13.79
#